data_AF-A0A7K4H9N8-F1
#
_entry.id   AF-A0A7K4H9N8-F1
#
_cell.length_a   1.000
_cell.length_b   1.000
_cell.length_c   1.000
_cell.angle_alpha   90.00
_cell.angle_beta   90.00
_cell.angle_gamma   90.00
#
_symmetry.space_group_name_H-M   'P 1'
#
loop_
_entity.id
_entity.type
_entity.pdbx_description
1 polymer ?
#
loop_
_entity_poly.entity_id
_entity_poly.type
_entity_poly.pdbx_seq_one_letter_code
_entity_poly.pdbx_strand_id
1 'polypeptide(L)' 'TSKNISITEDVYKKLMKIKRENESFSELFLRLLNIQKLKMEKSFGKWKLSVKEESEIWNDITNRPGRRWKNPEIGEIK' A
#
# COMPACT_ATOMS: atom_id res chain seq x y z
N THR A 1 -21.35 -4.44 15.04
CA THR A 1 -21.77 -5.80 14.61
C THR A 1 -20.60 -6.75 14.79
N SER A 2 -20.76 -7.80 15.58
CA SER A 2 -19.72 -8.83 15.76
C SER A 2 -19.79 -9.87 14.64
N LYS A 3 -18.63 -10.30 14.15
CA LYS A 3 -18.50 -11.43 13.22
C LYS A 3 -17.48 -12.39 13.79
N ASN A 4 -17.84 -13.66 13.83
CA ASN A 4 -16.94 -14.72 14.31
C ASN A 4 -16.19 -15.31 13.11
N ILE A 5 -14.89 -15.56 13.28
CA ILE A 5 -14.04 -16.19 12.28
C ILE A 5 -13.47 -17.45 12.92
N SER A 6 -13.67 -18.59 12.26
CA SER A 6 -13.06 -19.85 12.66
C SER A 6 -11.65 -19.94 12.05
N ILE A 7 -10.66 -20.23 12.88
CA ILE A 7 -9.27 -20.43 12.45
C ILE A 7 -8.77 -21.78 12.97
N THR A 8 -7.75 -22.33 12.30
CA THR A 8 -7.12 -23.56 12.75
C THR A 8 -6.26 -23.30 13.99
N GLU A 9 -6.14 -24.32 14.84
CA GLU A 9 -5.34 -24.30 16.07
C GLU A 9 -3.89 -23.83 15.82
N ASP A 10 -3.30 -24.28 14.71
CA ASP A 10 -1.94 -23.90 14.33
C ASP A 10 -1.80 -22.41 14.00
N VAL A 11 -2.82 -21.84 13.35
CA VAL A 11 -2.87 -20.41 13.05
C VAL A 11 -3.07 -19.62 14.33
N TYR A 12 -3.93 -20.08 15.24
CA TYR A 12 -4.12 -19.46 16.55
C TYR A 12 -2.81 -19.39 17.34
N LYS A 13 -2.07 -20.51 17.44
CA LYS A 13 -0.75 -20.54 18.11
C LYS A 13 0.25 -19.58 17.50
N LYS A 14 0.28 -19.46 16.16
CA LYS A 14 1.13 -18.49 15.47
C LYS A 14 0.74 -17.05 15.78
N LEU A 15 -0.56 -16.73 15.78
CA LEU A 15 -1.04 -15.39 16.12
C LEU A 15 -0.73 -15.04 17.58
N MET A 16 -0.84 -16.01 18.50
CA MET A 16 -0.49 -15.84 19.90
C MET A 16 0.96 -15.39 20.10
N LYS A 17 1.89 -15.91 19.29
CA LYS A 17 3.32 -15.52 19.32
C LYS A 17 3.59 -14.10 18.83
N ILE A 18 2.72 -13.56 17.98
CA ILE A 18 2.88 -12.23 17.36
C ILE A 18 2.11 -11.16 18.14
N LYS A 19 1.10 -11.57 18.90
CA LYS A 19 0.28 -10.74 19.79
C LYS A 19 1.15 -10.13 20.90
N ARG A 20 1.03 -8.83 21.11
CA ARG A 20 1.66 -8.12 22.24
C ARG A 20 0.82 -8.29 23.52
N GLU A 21 1.43 -8.13 24.69
CA GLU A 21 0.79 -8.40 25.99
C GLU A 21 -0.51 -7.60 26.23
N ASN A 22 -0.57 -6.35 25.75
CA ASN A 22 -1.73 -5.47 25.93
C ASN A 22 -2.59 -5.29 24.66
N GLU A 23 -2.41 -6.12 23.63
CA GLU A 23 -3.11 -5.97 22.35
C GLU A 23 -4.28 -6.97 22.24
N SER A 24 -5.44 -6.53 21.72
CA SER A 24 -6.52 -7.44 21.36
C SER A 24 -6.26 -8.14 20.02
N PHE A 25 -6.89 -9.29 19.75
CA PHE A 25 -6.76 -9.92 18.43
C PHE A 25 -7.28 -9.02 17.30
N SER A 26 -8.33 -8.23 17.55
CA SER A 26 -8.84 -7.26 16.60
C SER A 26 -7.79 -6.20 16.23
N GLU A 27 -7.06 -5.68 17.22
CA GLU A 27 -5.97 -4.73 16.99
C GLU A 27 -4.79 -5.38 16.26
N LEU A 28 -4.46 -6.63 16.59
CA LEU A 28 -3.45 -7.40 15.85
C LEU A 28 -3.80 -7.50 14.37
N PHE A 29 -5.06 -7.80 14.03
CA PHE A 29 -5.50 -7.86 12.64
C PHE A 29 -5.40 -6.50 11.94
N LEU A 30 -5.84 -5.42 12.60
CA LEU A 30 -5.71 -4.07 12.05
C LEU A 30 -4.24 -3.69 11.82
N ARG A 31 -3.35 -4.06 12.75
CA ARG A 31 -1.90 -3.83 12.63
C ARG A 31 -1.31 -4.59 11.46
N LEU A 32 -1.64 -5.88 11.31
CA LEU A 32 -1.16 -6.70 10.21
C LEU A 32 -1.63 -6.17 8.85
N LEU A 33 -2.89 -5.76 8.74
CA LEU A 33 -3.45 -5.16 7.53
C LEU A 33 -2.77 -3.83 7.18
N ASN A 34 -2.52 -2.97 8.17
CA ASN A 34 -1.81 -1.70 7.96
C ASN A 34 -0.35 -1.90 7.52
N ILE A 35 0.35 -2.88 8.10
CA ILE A 35 1.73 -3.19 7.72
C ILE A 35 1.81 -3.65 6.27
N GLN A 36 0.88 -4.49 5.82
CA GLN A 36 0.84 -4.95 4.43
C GLN A 36 0.63 -3.79 3.46
N LYS A 37 -0.30 -2.88 3.77
CA LYS A 37 -0.59 -1.70 2.93
C LYS A 37 0.61 -0.75 2.83
N LEU A 38 1.21 -0.38 3.98
CA LEU A 38 2.36 0.53 4.04
C LEU A 38 3.62 -0.04 3.37
N LYS A 39 3.82 -1.36 3.46
CA LYS A 39 4.95 -2.00 2.77
C LYS A 39 4.72 -2.00 1.26
N MET A 40 3.53 -2.33 0.77
CA MET A 40 3.27 -2.30 -0.68
C MET A 40 3.45 -0.90 -1.28
N GLU A 41 2.88 0.13 -0.65
CA GLU A 41 3.03 1.52 -1.11
C GLU A 41 4.49 1.99 -1.15
N LYS A 42 5.35 1.47 -0.26
CA LYS A 42 6.79 1.79 -0.22
C LYS A 42 7.67 0.84 -1.03
N SER A 43 7.17 -0.33 -1.42
CA SER A 43 7.95 -1.38 -2.10
C SER A 43 8.03 -1.18 -3.60
N PHE A 44 7.04 -0.51 -4.20
CA PHE A 44 7.18 -0.02 -5.56
C PHE A 44 8.04 1.23 -5.47
N GLY A 45 9.37 1.04 -5.60
CA GLY A 45 10.38 2.07 -5.42
C GLY A 45 10.00 3.37 -6.14
N LYS A 46 9.37 4.29 -5.40
CA LYS A 46 9.08 5.63 -5.90
C LYS A 46 10.41 6.33 -6.02
N TRP A 47 10.74 6.80 -7.22
CA TRP A 47 11.91 7.64 -7.40
C TRP A 47 11.74 8.87 -6.51
N LYS A 48 12.75 9.19 -5.70
CA LYS A 48 12.78 10.45 -4.93
C LYS A 48 13.03 11.60 -5.91
N LEU A 49 11.98 12.01 -6.61
CA LEU A 49 12.02 13.10 -7.57
C LEU A 49 11.59 14.39 -6.88
N SER A 50 12.24 15.50 -7.24
CA SER A 50 11.70 16.82 -6.98
C SER A 50 10.49 17.09 -7.88
N VAL A 51 9.61 18.02 -7.47
CA VAL A 51 8.41 18.40 -8.24
C VAL A 51 8.77 18.82 -9.68
N LYS A 52 9.95 19.42 -9.86
CA LYS A 52 10.46 19.84 -11.17
C LYS A 52 10.85 18.64 -12.04
N GLU A 53 11.63 17.70 -11.50
CA GLU A 53 12.05 16.49 -12.23
C GLU A 53 10.86 15.60 -12.57
N GLU A 54 9.88 15.49 -11.68
CA GLU A 54 8.65 14.75 -11.93
C GLU A 54 7.87 15.36 -13.12
N SER A 55 7.75 16.69 -13.16
CA SER A 55 7.09 17.40 -14.26
C SER A 55 7.84 17.22 -15.59
N GLU A 56 9.17 17.33 -15.60
CA GLU A 56 9.99 17.13 -16.81
C GLU A 56 9.85 15.71 -17.37
N ILE A 57 9.96 14.69 -16.52
CA ILE A 57 9.82 13.29 -16.90
C ILE A 57 8.42 13.02 -17.46
N TRP A 58 7.37 13.51 -16.80
CA TRP A 58 6.01 13.30 -17.28
C TRP A 58 5.70 14.07 -18.56
N ASN A 59 6.20 15.31 -18.72
CA ASN A 59 6.05 16.09 -19.94
C ASN A 59 6.70 15.40 -21.15
N ASP A 60 7.87 14.80 -20.96
CA ASP A 60 8.53 14.02 -22.02
C ASP A 60 7.76 12.74 -22.36
N ILE A 61 7.13 12.09 -21.38
CA ILE A 61 6.34 10.88 -21.61
C ILE A 61 5.02 11.20 -22.31
N THR A 62 4.34 12.30 -21.95
CA THR A 62 3.05 12.70 -22.54
C THR A 62 3.19 13.23 -23.95
N ASN A 63 4.29 13.91 -24.26
CA ASN A 63 4.54 14.52 -25.58
C ASN A 63 5.17 13.56 -26.60
N ARG A 64 5.50 12.32 -26.23
CA ARG A 64 6.05 11.32 -27.16
C ARG A 64 5.04 10.96 -28.25
N PRO A 65 5.40 11.05 -29.53
CA PRO A 65 4.51 10.63 -30.61
C PRO A 65 4.29 9.11 -30.54
N GLY A 66 3.02 8.70 -30.40
CA GLY A 66 2.63 7.29 -30.32
C GLY A 66 1.76 6.97 -29.10
N ARG A 67 2.28 6.16 -28.17
CA ARG A 67 1.50 5.60 -27.05
C ARG A 67 1.23 6.69 -26.00
N ARG A 68 -0.03 7.12 -25.88
CA ARG A 68 -0.50 8.03 -24.82
C ARG A 68 -0.60 7.28 -23.49
N TRP A 69 0.32 7.55 -22.57
CA TRP A 69 0.25 7.07 -21.21
C TRP A 69 -0.67 8.00 -20.39
N LYS A 70 -1.73 7.44 -19.78
CA LYS A 70 -2.56 8.17 -18.82
C LYS A 70 -1.91 8.02 -17.44
N ASN A 71 -1.43 9.12 -16.85
CA ASN A 71 -1.00 9.11 -15.46
C ASN A 71 -2.26 9.07 -14.55
N PRO A 72 -2.43 8.05 -13.70
CA PRO A 72 -3.61 7.95 -12.84
C PRO A 72 -3.63 8.95 -11.66
N GLU A 73 -2.50 9.56 -11.29
CA GLU A 73 -2.45 10.54 -10.17
C GLU A 73 -2.62 12.00 -10.63
N ILE A 74 -2.33 12.31 -11.90
CA ILE A 74 -2.55 13.63 -12.48
C ILE A 74 -3.86 13.56 -13.25
N GLY A 75 -4.96 13.83 -12.54
CA GLY A 75 -6.25 14.09 -13.16
C GLY A 75 -6.11 15.10 -14.29
N GLU A 76 -6.86 14.88 -15.36
CA GLU A 76 -6.80 15.62 -16.62
C GLU A 76 -6.47 17.10 -16.42
N ILE A 77 -5.29 17.52 -16.87
CA ILE A 77 -4.97 18.93 -17.01
C ILE A 77 -5.88 19.45 -18.13
N LYS A 78 -6.94 20.17 -17.74
CA LYS A 78 -7.82 20.90 -18.66
C LYS A 78 -7.11 22.09 -19.28
#